data_AF-A0A5C3KJV9-F1
#
_entry.id   AF-A0A5C3KJV9-F1
#
_cell.length_a   1.000
_cell.length_b   1.000
_cell.length_c   1.000
_cell.angle_alpha   90.00
_cell.angle_beta   90.00
_cell.angle_gamma   90.00
#
_symmetry.space_group_name_H-M   'P 1'
#
loop_
_entity.id
_entity.type
_entity.pdbx_description
1 polymer ?
#
loop_
_entity_poly.entity_id
_entity_poly.type
_entity_poly.pdbx_seq_one_letter_code
_entity_poly.pdbx_strand_id
1 'polypeptide(L)'
;FPKGLARKFLPKFIGPYKIVRDFGNNTYKVDLLNRMKQTGISDLFHAAKLQIHVPNDDRLFPGRVDSQIWEYEDDEFENEYAIDKIIRHKGAKSEAWFHILWKSGDKAWLPYEKLAELRALQDYLDAL
;
A
#
# COMPACT_ATOMS: atom_id res chain seq x y z
N PHE A 1 -7.74 -15.65 -6.71
CA PHE A 1 -7.05 -15.55 -5.41
C PHE A 1 -5.83 -16.45 -5.47
N PRO A 2 -4.65 -15.96 -5.06
CA PRO A 2 -3.43 -16.76 -5.03
C PRO A 2 -3.61 -18.02 -4.17
N LYS A 3 -2.85 -19.07 -4.48
CA LYS A 3 -2.95 -20.36 -3.81
C LYS A 3 -2.48 -20.20 -2.35
N GLY A 4 -3.41 -20.29 -1.40
CA GLY A 4 -3.14 -20.12 0.04
C GLY A 4 -4.01 -19.05 0.72
N LEU A 5 -4.66 -18.16 -0.04
CA LEU A 5 -5.51 -17.11 0.52
C LEU A 5 -6.93 -17.63 0.79
N ALA A 6 -7.28 -17.81 2.07
CA ALA A 6 -8.60 -18.25 2.48
C ALA A 6 -9.62 -17.10 2.36
N ARG A 7 -10.58 -17.22 1.43
CA ARG A 7 -11.64 -16.23 1.18
C ARG A 7 -12.49 -15.87 2.42
N LYS A 8 -12.49 -16.73 3.45
CA LYS A 8 -13.28 -16.54 4.68
C LYS A 8 -12.89 -15.29 5.47
N PHE A 9 -11.66 -14.78 5.29
CA PHE A 9 -11.16 -13.62 6.02
C PHE A 9 -11.08 -12.34 5.19
N LEU A 10 -11.46 -12.39 3.90
CA LEU A 10 -11.47 -11.20 3.06
C LEU A 10 -12.75 -10.38 3.29
N PRO A 11 -12.65 -9.04 3.44
CA PRO A 11 -13.81 -8.20 3.58
C PRO A 11 -14.62 -8.25 2.28
N LYS A 12 -15.94 -8.30 2.45
CA LYS A 12 -16.89 -8.34 1.32
C LYS A 12 -17.00 -7.01 0.60
N PHE A 13 -16.72 -5.91 1.30
CA PHE A 13 -16.78 -4.54 0.82
C PHE A 13 -15.42 -3.87 1.09
N ILE A 14 -15.05 -2.92 0.24
CA ILE A 14 -13.78 -2.20 0.36
C ILE A 14 -14.09 -0.81 0.90
N GLY A 15 -13.44 -0.46 2.00
CA GLY A 15 -13.31 0.90 2.54
C GLY A 15 -14.62 1.63 2.88
N PRO A 16 -14.54 2.64 3.77
CA PRO A 16 -15.51 3.72 3.76
C PRO A 16 -15.15 4.69 2.63
N TYR A 17 -16.08 4.90 1.70
CA TYR A 17 -15.95 5.96 0.70
C TYR A 17 -17.07 6.98 0.85
N LYS A 18 -16.75 8.25 0.60
CA LYS A 18 -17.72 9.34 0.68
C LYS A 18 -18.56 9.36 -0.59
N ILE A 19 -19.87 9.59 -0.45
CA ILE A 19 -20.74 9.88 -1.58
C ILE A 19 -20.55 11.36 -1.94
N VAL A 20 -20.11 11.62 -3.17
CA VAL A 20 -19.87 12.97 -3.70
C VAL A 20 -21.15 13.56 -4.30
N ARG A 21 -21.97 12.72 -4.92
CA ARG A 21 -23.20 13.15 -5.61
C ARG A 21 -24.22 12.03 -5.66
N ASP A 22 -25.48 12.40 -5.49
CA ASP A 22 -26.65 11.57 -5.79
C ASP A 22 -27.27 12.04 -7.13
N PHE A 23 -27.59 11.09 -8.00
CA PHE A 23 -28.22 11.36 -9.30
C PHE A 23 -29.75 11.17 -9.29
N GLY A 24 -30.35 10.73 -8.17
CA GLY A 24 -31.79 10.55 -8.02
C GLY A 24 -32.38 9.33 -8.75
N ASN A 25 -31.54 8.52 -9.40
CA ASN A 25 -31.91 7.27 -10.09
C ASN A 25 -31.28 6.04 -9.42
N ASN A 26 -31.10 6.09 -8.09
CA ASN A 26 -30.37 5.09 -7.30
C ASN A 26 -28.90 4.92 -7.69
N THR A 27 -28.31 5.86 -8.42
CA THR A 27 -26.89 5.88 -8.73
C THR A 27 -26.21 6.98 -7.94
N TYR A 28 -25.06 6.66 -7.37
CA TYR A 28 -24.26 7.58 -6.57
C TYR A 28 -22.85 7.65 -7.13
N LYS A 29 -22.28 8.87 -7.09
CA LYS A 29 -20.87 9.09 -7.32
C LYS A 29 -20.12 8.92 -6.01
N VAL A 30 -19.12 8.06 -6.00
CA VAL A 30 -18.31 7.74 -4.83
C VAL A 30 -16.92 8.33 -4.99
N ASP A 31 -16.35 8.88 -3.92
CA ASP A 31 -14.98 9.39 -3.91
C ASP A 31 -13.97 8.25 -3.85
N LEU A 32 -13.72 7.61 -5.01
CA LEU A 32 -12.75 6.55 -5.13
C LEU A 32 -11.31 7.07 -5.20
N LEU A 33 -10.38 6.28 -4.65
CA LEU A 33 -8.94 6.51 -4.77
C LEU A 33 -8.49 6.55 -6.23
N ASN A 34 -7.50 7.40 -6.54
CA ASN A 34 -7.00 7.60 -7.90
C ASN A 34 -6.50 6.30 -8.56
N ARG A 35 -5.85 5.41 -7.80
CA ARG A 35 -5.39 4.12 -8.31
C ARG A 35 -6.53 3.25 -8.84
N MET A 36 -7.70 3.29 -8.21
CA MET A 36 -8.87 2.52 -8.64
C MET A 36 -9.43 3.08 -9.95
N LYS A 37 -9.41 4.40 -10.10
CA LYS A 37 -9.80 5.05 -11.36
C LYS A 37 -8.81 4.71 -12.48
N GLN A 38 -7.50 4.65 -12.17
CA GLN A 38 -6.44 4.28 -13.12
C GLN A 38 -6.57 2.82 -13.60
N THR A 39 -7.03 1.90 -12.75
CA THR A 39 -7.32 0.51 -13.14
C THR A 39 -8.66 0.35 -13.87
N GLY A 40 -9.36 1.45 -14.16
CA GLY A 40 -10.61 1.45 -14.93
C GLY A 40 -11.87 1.22 -14.10
N ILE A 41 -11.80 1.32 -12.76
CA ILE A 41 -12.98 1.21 -11.90
C ILE A 41 -13.78 2.52 -11.98
N SER A 42 -15.05 2.42 -12.38
CA SER A 42 -15.99 3.54 -12.40
C SER A 42 -16.30 4.04 -10.99
N ASP A 43 -16.38 5.36 -10.82
CA ASP A 43 -16.81 6.00 -9.57
C ASP A 43 -18.33 6.09 -9.41
N LEU A 44 -19.10 5.55 -10.37
CA LEU A 44 -20.56 5.49 -10.34
C LEU A 44 -21.04 4.11 -9.92
N PHE A 45 -21.77 4.05 -8.81
CA PHE A 45 -22.33 2.81 -8.28
C PHE A 45 -23.84 2.94 -8.06
N HIS A 46 -24.56 1.88 -8.42
CA HIS A 46 -25.96 1.71 -8.03
C HIS A 46 -26.07 1.41 -6.52
N ALA A 47 -27.13 1.89 -5.87
CA ALA A 47 -27.42 1.76 -4.44
C ALA A 47 -27.22 0.33 -3.91
N ALA A 48 -27.65 -0.67 -4.69
CA ALA A 48 -27.56 -2.09 -4.35
C ALA A 48 -26.11 -2.62 -4.19
N LYS A 49 -25.10 -1.90 -4.69
CA LYS A 49 -23.68 -2.24 -4.51
C LYS A 49 -23.02 -1.49 -3.35
N LEU A 50 -23.73 -0.56 -2.72
CA LEU A 50 -23.24 0.23 -1.61
C LEU A 50 -23.73 -0.37 -0.29
N GLN A 51 -22.90 -0.28 0.73
CA GLN A 51 -23.22 -0.69 2.09
C GLN A 51 -22.86 0.46 3.03
N ILE A 52 -23.76 0.75 3.97
CA ILE A 52 -23.48 1.75 5.01
C ILE A 52 -22.29 1.27 5.84
N HIS A 53 -21.28 2.12 5.95
CA HIS A 53 -20.13 1.85 6.78
C HIS A 53 -20.51 1.94 8.27
N VAL A 54 -20.18 0.89 9.01
CA VAL A 54 -20.28 0.86 10.47
C VAL A 54 -18.86 0.90 11.01
N PRO A 55 -18.47 1.94 11.78
CA PRO A 55 -17.13 2.02 12.32
C PRO A 55 -16.86 0.87 13.29
N ASN A 56 -15.61 0.42 13.34
CA ASN A 56 -15.15 -0.61 14.28
C ASN A 56 -15.19 -0.07 15.73
N ASP A 57 -15.59 -0.91 16.68
CA ASP A 57 -15.40 -0.63 18.10
C ASP A 57 -14.04 -1.17 18.55
N ASP A 58 -13.06 -0.27 18.68
CA ASP A 58 -11.68 -0.62 19.01
C ASP A 58 -11.52 -1.19 20.42
N ARG A 59 -12.50 -1.00 21.31
CA ARG A 59 -12.48 -1.59 22.65
C ARG A 59 -12.80 -3.07 22.62
N LEU A 60 -13.69 -3.48 21.70
CA LEU A 60 -14.12 -4.87 21.53
C LEU A 60 -13.25 -5.62 20.53
N PHE A 61 -12.72 -4.94 19.53
CA PHE A 61 -11.94 -5.53 18.44
C PHE A 61 -10.65 -4.75 18.16
N PRO A 62 -9.67 -4.77 19.08
CA PRO A 62 -8.39 -4.12 18.88
C PRO A 62 -7.61 -4.78 17.72
N GLY A 63 -6.92 -3.97 16.92
CA GLY A 63 -6.02 -4.45 15.86
C GLY A 63 -6.69 -4.83 14.54
N ARG A 64 -7.93 -4.40 14.28
CA ARG A 64 -8.51 -4.48 12.93
C ARG A 64 -8.11 -3.26 12.11
N VAL A 65 -7.15 -3.41 11.19
CA VAL A 65 -6.79 -2.36 10.23
C VAL A 65 -7.15 -2.83 8.83
N ASP A 66 -8.02 -2.10 8.12
CA ASP A 66 -8.48 -2.44 6.77
C ASP A 66 -7.33 -2.61 5.76
N SER A 67 -6.21 -1.91 5.98
CA SER A 67 -5.00 -1.99 5.16
C SER A 67 -4.28 -3.34 5.25
N GLN A 68 -4.57 -4.17 6.26
CA GLN A 68 -3.93 -5.49 6.39
C GLN A 68 -4.61 -6.58 5.54
N ILE A 69 -5.83 -6.34 5.03
CA ILE A 69 -6.61 -7.39 4.37
C ILE A 69 -6.62 -7.23 2.85
N TRP A 70 -6.55 -5.98 2.39
CA TRP A 70 -6.24 -5.73 0.99
C TRP A 70 -4.74 -5.52 0.92
N GLU A 71 -4.00 -6.59 0.61
CA GLU A 71 -2.71 -6.50 -0.08
C GLU A 71 -3.00 -5.73 -1.39
N TYR A 72 -3.08 -4.41 -1.30
CA TYR A 72 -2.62 -3.61 -2.41
C TYR A 72 -1.14 -3.93 -2.40
N GLU A 73 -0.68 -4.76 -3.33
CA GLU A 73 0.73 -4.91 -3.65
C GLU A 73 1.24 -3.52 -4.07
N ASP A 74 1.45 -2.66 -3.08
CA ASP A 74 2.41 -1.58 -3.10
C ASP A 74 3.78 -2.23 -2.82
N ASP A 75 4.11 -3.33 -3.50
CA ASP A 75 5.43 -3.96 -3.37
C ASP A 75 6.52 -2.99 -3.85
N GLU A 76 6.21 -2.03 -4.73
CA GLU A 76 7.13 -0.94 -5.07
C GLU A 76 7.11 0.20 -4.03
N PHE A 77 5.94 0.59 -3.55
CA PHE A 77 5.79 1.73 -2.63
C PHE A 77 6.23 1.38 -1.20
N GLU A 78 5.82 0.25 -0.62
CA GLU A 78 6.23 -0.16 0.73
C GLU A 78 7.75 -0.38 0.83
N ASN A 79 8.39 -0.90 -0.22
CA ASN A 79 9.84 -1.10 -0.21
C ASN A 79 10.61 0.24 -0.16
N GLU A 80 10.12 1.29 -0.84
CA GLU A 80 10.69 2.64 -0.74
C GLU A 80 10.44 3.25 0.66
N TYR A 81 9.29 2.96 1.30
CA TYR A 81 8.97 3.47 2.63
C TYR A 81 9.56 2.66 3.80
N ALA A 82 10.08 1.44 3.59
CA ALA A 82 10.61 0.60 4.66
C ALA A 82 12.07 0.92 5.03
N ILE A 83 12.85 1.52 4.12
CA ILE A 83 14.25 1.88 4.38
C ILE A 83 14.29 3.25 5.08
N ASP A 84 14.96 3.31 6.24
CA ASP A 84 15.25 4.55 6.95
C ASP A 84 16.41 5.29 6.30
N LYS A 85 17.56 4.60 6.12
CA LYS A 85 18.75 5.14 5.45
C LYS A 85 19.77 4.08 5.05
N ILE A 86 20.65 4.44 4.14
CA ILE A 86 21.87 3.68 3.83
C ILE A 86 22.99 4.13 4.80
N ILE A 87 23.57 3.18 5.53
CA ILE A 87 24.63 3.44 6.52
C ILE A 87 26.00 3.49 5.84
N ARG A 88 26.27 2.54 4.95
CA ARG A 88 27.55 2.39 4.23
C ARG A 88 27.39 1.47 3.03
N HIS A 89 28.32 1.54 2.08
CA HIS A 89 28.41 0.59 0.98
C HIS A 89 29.80 -0.07 0.92
N LYS A 90 29.89 -1.19 0.19
CA LYS A 90 31.15 -1.85 -0.18
C LYS A 90 31.06 -2.32 -1.62
N GLY A 91 32.20 -2.41 -2.29
CA GLY A 91 32.26 -2.73 -3.72
C GLY A 91 31.95 -1.51 -4.59
N ALA A 92 31.81 -1.72 -5.89
CA ALA A 92 31.58 -0.66 -6.86
C ALA A 92 30.64 -1.12 -7.97
N LYS A 93 29.95 -0.15 -8.60
CA LYS A 93 29.03 -0.38 -9.73
C LYS A 93 27.96 -1.44 -9.38
N SER A 94 27.73 -2.40 -10.28
CA SER A 94 26.73 -3.46 -10.15
C SER A 94 27.05 -4.47 -9.05
N GLU A 95 28.31 -4.59 -8.63
CA GLU A 95 28.72 -5.49 -7.55
C GLU A 95 28.69 -4.82 -6.18
N ALA A 96 28.21 -3.58 -6.10
CA ALA A 96 28.10 -2.86 -4.85
C ALA A 96 27.03 -3.48 -3.94
N TRP A 97 27.37 -3.56 -2.66
CA TRP A 97 26.47 -3.96 -1.59
C TRP A 97 26.29 -2.80 -0.62
N PHE A 98 25.06 -2.61 -0.15
CA PHE A 98 24.67 -1.50 0.70
C PHE A 98 24.13 -2.03 2.02
N HIS A 99 24.62 -1.45 3.12
CA HIS A 99 24.17 -1.73 4.47
C HIS A 99 23.05 -0.76 4.81
N ILE A 100 21.83 -1.27 4.86
CA ILE A 100 20.61 -0.49 5.06
C ILE A 100 20.14 -0.59 6.51
N LEU A 101 19.54 0.49 6.99
CA LEU A 101 18.74 0.54 8.21
C LEU A 101 17.27 0.56 7.80
N TRP A 102 16.50 -0.39 8.30
CA TRP A 102 15.05 -0.41 8.14
C TRP A 102 14.39 0.51 9.17
N LYS A 103 13.20 1.03 8.88
CA LYS A 103 12.40 1.80 9.85
C LYS A 103 11.98 0.98 11.07
N SER A 104 11.94 -0.36 10.95
CA SER A 104 11.76 -1.28 12.10
C SER A 104 12.96 -1.29 13.04
N GLY A 105 14.12 -0.74 12.62
CA GLY A 105 15.39 -0.76 13.34
C GLY A 105 16.32 -1.90 12.93
N ASP A 106 15.86 -2.85 12.12
CA ASP A 106 16.68 -3.95 11.61
C ASP A 106 17.76 -3.44 10.65
N LYS A 107 18.82 -4.23 10.47
CA LYS A 107 19.91 -3.93 9.54
C LYS A 107 20.17 -5.10 8.61
N ALA A 108 20.31 -4.82 7.32
CA ALA A 108 20.59 -5.85 6.32
C ALA A 108 21.56 -5.34 5.25
N TRP A 109 22.15 -6.28 4.51
CA TRP A 109 22.92 -5.98 3.31
C TRP A 109 22.09 -6.32 2.08
N LEU A 110 21.94 -5.36 1.16
CA LEU A 110 21.28 -5.57 -0.12
C LEU A 110 22.23 -5.26 -1.29
N PRO A 111 22.12 -5.99 -2.42
CA PRO A 111 22.87 -5.68 -3.63
C PRO A 111 22.30 -4.44 -4.33
N TYR A 112 23.12 -3.78 -5.15
CA TYR A 112 22.74 -2.61 -5.96
C TYR A 112 21.44 -2.83 -6.75
N GLU A 113 21.26 -4.00 -7.37
CA GLU A 113 20.08 -4.33 -8.18
C GLU A 113 18.75 -4.19 -7.43
N LYS A 114 18.75 -4.43 -6.11
CA LYS A 114 17.56 -4.29 -5.26
C LYS A 114 17.28 -2.86 -4.82
N LEU A 115 18.26 -1.96 -5.00
CA LEU A 115 18.19 -0.57 -4.56
C LEU A 115 18.19 0.42 -5.73
N ALA A 116 18.44 -0.04 -6.95
CA ALA A 116 18.63 0.80 -8.13
C ALA A 116 17.43 1.72 -8.44
N GLU A 117 16.22 1.27 -8.10
CA GLU A 117 14.97 2.00 -8.34
C GLU A 117 14.49 2.77 -7.10
N LEU A 118 15.20 2.67 -5.96
CA LEU A 118 14.79 3.29 -4.71
C LEU A 118 15.43 4.66 -4.52
N ARG A 119 14.62 5.64 -4.13
CA ARG A 119 15.09 7.01 -3.82
C ARG A 119 16.14 7.07 -2.71
N ALA A 120 16.08 6.14 -1.76
CA ALA A 120 17.09 6.03 -0.68
C ALA A 120 18.52 5.84 -1.22
N LEU A 121 18.68 5.23 -2.40
CA LEU A 121 19.99 5.12 -3.06
C LEU A 121 20.44 6.45 -3.65
N GLN A 122 19.53 7.17 -4.31
CA GLN A 122 19.81 8.49 -4.87
C GLN A 122 20.24 9.47 -3.78
N ASP A 123 19.48 9.54 -2.68
CA ASP A 123 19.78 10.41 -1.53
C ASP A 123 21.15 10.10 -0.91
N TYR A 124 21.55 8.82 -0.88
CA TYR A 124 22.85 8.40 -0.36
C TYR A 124 24.01 8.79 -1.29
N LEU A 125 23.84 8.66 -2.61
CA LEU A 125 24.86 9.02 -3.59
C LEU A 125 25.01 10.55 -3.71
N ASP A 126 23.91 11.30 -3.57
CA ASP A 126 23.93 12.77 -3.59
C ASP A 126 24.63 13.36 -2.35
N ALA A 127 24.66 12.61 -1.24
CA ALA A 127 25.32 13.01 0.01
C ALA A 127 26.81 12.61 0.10
N LEU A 128 27.35 11.96 -0.93
CA LEU A 128 28.70 11.38 -0.98
C LEU A 128 29.68 12.30 -1.71
#